data_AF-A0A423II89-F1
#
_entry.id   AF-A0A423II89-F1
#
_cell.length_a   1.000
_cell.length_b   1.000
_cell.length_c   1.000
_cell.angle_alpha   90.00
_cell.angle_beta   90.00
_cell.angle_gamma   90.00
#
_symmetry.space_group_name_H-M   'P 1'
#
loop_
_entity.id
_entity.type
_entity.pdbx_description
1 polymer ?
#
loop_
_entity_poly.entity_id
_entity_poly.type
_entity_poly.pdbx_seq_one_letter_code
_entity_poly.pdbx_strand_id
1 'polypeptide(L)'
;MAEPTTKSTPFAPCDHVDHHLFAVQPGIPLLDALEHASVYLSCAEALAHQAPTATRPGHGASLRWASQQMLGTARSLVQASIDGMHAAKSEGDA
;
A
#
# COMPACT_ATOMS: atom_id res chain seq x y z
N MET A 1 -7.07 -26.63 -1.48
CA MET A 1 -7.64 -25.28 -1.28
C MET A 1 -6.75 -24.31 -2.03
N ALA A 2 -7.31 -23.40 -2.82
CA ALA A 2 -6.50 -22.34 -3.42
C ALA A 2 -5.96 -21.45 -2.29
N GLU A 3 -4.68 -21.11 -2.35
CA GLU A 3 -4.09 -20.18 -1.39
C GLU A 3 -4.75 -18.80 -1.59
N PRO A 4 -5.11 -18.07 -0.51
CA PRO A 4 -5.71 -16.76 -0.67
C PRO A 4 -4.76 -15.83 -1.41
N THR A 5 -5.35 -14.92 -2.18
CA THR A 5 -4.62 -13.95 -2.98
C THR A 5 -5.21 -12.56 -2.81
N THR A 6 -4.43 -11.54 -3.15
CA THR A 6 -4.85 -10.14 -3.10
C THR A 6 -6.14 -9.92 -3.92
N LYS A 7 -6.97 -8.99 -3.47
CA LYS A 7 -8.11 -8.48 -4.24
C LYS A 7 -7.79 -7.12 -4.85
N SER A 8 -8.53 -6.75 -5.90
CA SER A 8 -8.37 -5.44 -6.52
C SER A 8 -8.81 -4.36 -5.53
N THR A 9 -7.86 -3.54 -5.11
CA THR A 9 -8.08 -2.47 -4.11
C THR A 9 -7.63 -1.15 -4.70
N PRO A 10 -8.55 -0.25 -5.08
CA PRO A 10 -8.23 1.07 -5.59
C PRO A 10 -7.54 1.95 -4.53
N PHE A 11 -6.57 2.77 -4.95
CA PHE A 11 -5.86 3.72 -4.09
C PHE A 11 -5.34 4.92 -4.89
N ALA A 12 -4.87 5.95 -4.18
CA ALA A 12 -4.54 7.28 -4.74
C ALA A 12 -5.77 7.93 -5.42
N PRO A 13 -6.68 8.54 -4.63
CA PRO A 13 -7.83 9.24 -5.19
C PRO A 13 -7.38 10.36 -6.13
N CYS A 14 -8.10 10.54 -7.23
CA CYS A 14 -7.85 11.64 -8.14
C CYS A 14 -8.76 12.81 -7.75
N ASP A 15 -8.19 13.96 -7.37
CA ASP A 15 -8.96 15.10 -6.83
C ASP A 15 -10.01 15.69 -7.79
N HIS A 16 -10.03 15.27 -9.06
CA HIS A 16 -10.87 15.86 -10.11
C HIS A 16 -11.91 14.87 -10.67
N VAL A 17 -11.91 13.62 -10.22
CA VAL A 17 -12.88 12.59 -10.62
C VAL A 17 -13.18 11.66 -9.44
N ASP A 18 -14.37 11.07 -9.37
CA ASP A 18 -14.70 10.06 -8.34
C ASP A 18 -14.08 8.69 -8.66
N HIS A 19 -12.78 8.69 -8.95
CA HIS A 19 -11.99 7.54 -9.34
C HIS A 19 -10.61 7.57 -8.69
N HIS A 20 -10.01 6.39 -8.60
CA HIS A 20 -8.67 6.18 -8.10
C HIS A 20 -7.70 6.00 -9.27
N LEU A 21 -6.47 6.52 -9.12
CA LEU A 21 -5.45 6.43 -10.16
C LEU A 21 -4.85 5.04 -10.28
N PHE A 22 -4.80 4.29 -9.17
CA PHE A 22 -4.15 2.99 -9.10
C PHE A 22 -5.04 1.98 -8.40
N ALA A 23 -4.72 0.69 -8.59
CA ALA A 23 -5.30 -0.41 -7.85
C ALA A 23 -4.24 -1.48 -7.60
N VAL A 24 -4.35 -2.19 -6.48
CA VAL A 24 -3.56 -3.40 -6.24
C VAL A 24 -3.99 -4.48 -7.23
N GLN A 25 -3.00 -5.16 -7.81
CA GLN A 25 -3.24 -6.25 -8.75
C GLN A 25 -3.80 -7.48 -8.01
N PRO A 26 -4.91 -8.08 -8.47
CA PRO A 26 -5.51 -9.23 -7.81
C PRO A 26 -4.82 -10.56 -8.19
N GLY A 27 -4.80 -11.54 -7.29
CA GLY A 27 -4.21 -12.85 -7.59
C GLY A 27 -2.73 -12.98 -7.21
N ILE A 28 -2.17 -11.99 -6.51
CA ILE A 28 -0.83 -12.10 -5.92
C ILE A 28 -0.94 -12.88 -4.61
N PRO A 29 -0.01 -13.82 -4.31
CA PRO A 29 0.05 -14.47 -3.02
C PRO A 29 0.13 -13.47 -1.86
N LEU A 30 -0.61 -13.72 -0.78
CA LEU A 30 -0.71 -12.76 0.32
C LEU A 30 0.64 -12.48 0.99
N LEU A 31 1.49 -13.50 1.13
CA LEU A 31 2.80 -13.35 1.75
C LEU A 31 3.68 -12.38 0.94
N ASP A 32 3.79 -12.60 -0.38
CA ASP A 32 4.57 -11.75 -1.27
C ASP A 32 4.09 -10.28 -1.22
N ALA A 33 2.77 -10.07 -1.17
CA ALA A 33 2.18 -8.73 -1.06
C ALA A 33 2.50 -8.06 0.29
N LEU A 34 2.47 -8.81 1.39
CA LEU A 34 2.77 -8.30 2.73
C LEU A 34 4.27 -8.03 2.94
N GLU A 35 5.15 -8.85 2.34
CA GLU A 35 6.59 -8.58 2.32
C GLU A 35 6.88 -7.26 1.63
N HIS A 36 6.25 -7.00 0.48
CA HIS A 36 6.37 -5.71 -0.20
C HIS A 36 5.78 -4.56 0.63
N ALA A 37 4.64 -4.76 1.28
CA ALA A 37 4.07 -3.76 2.17
C ALA A 37 5.05 -3.38 3.30
N SER A 38 5.74 -4.36 3.89
CA SER A 38 6.78 -4.14 4.91
C SER A 38 7.94 -3.29 4.41
N VAL A 39 8.41 -3.54 3.17
CA VAL A 39 9.44 -2.73 2.52
C VAL A 39 8.97 -1.28 2.35
N TYR A 40 7.75 -1.07 1.85
CA TYR A 40 7.19 0.27 1.70
C TYR A 40 7.07 1.01 3.05
N LEU A 41 6.65 0.32 4.11
CA LEU A 41 6.59 0.90 5.46
C LEU A 41 7.97 1.29 5.98
N SER A 42 8.98 0.42 5.80
CA SER A 42 10.36 0.70 6.21
C SER A 42 10.94 1.91 5.46
N CYS A 43 10.69 2.00 4.15
CA CYS A 43 11.08 3.16 3.35
C CYS A 43 10.36 4.43 3.81
N ALA A 44 9.06 4.35 4.08
CA ALA A 44 8.28 5.49 4.56
C ALA A 44 8.83 6.04 5.89
N GLU A 45 9.17 5.15 6.83
CA GLU A 45 9.75 5.50 8.12
C GLU A 45 11.12 6.18 7.95
N ALA A 46 12.01 5.60 7.14
CA ALA A 46 13.32 6.19 6.86
C ALA A 46 13.21 7.60 6.27
N LEU A 47 12.32 7.80 5.29
CA LEU A 47 12.07 9.10 4.66
C LEU A 47 11.50 10.11 5.66
N ALA A 48 10.60 9.68 6.54
CA ALA A 48 10.02 10.53 7.58
C ALA A 48 11.07 10.98 8.59
N HIS A 49 12.00 10.10 8.98
CA HIS A 49 13.12 10.44 9.87
C HIS A 49 14.15 11.38 9.23
N GLN A 50 14.37 11.27 7.93
CA GLN A 50 15.30 12.13 7.19
C GLN A 50 14.73 13.52 6.89
N ALA A 51 13.40 13.66 6.81
CA ALA A 51 12.78 14.91 6.40
C ALA A 51 13.12 16.14 7.29
N PRO A 52 13.18 16.05 8.63
CA PRO A 52 13.53 17.18 9.49
C PRO A 52 15.01 17.61 9.41
N THR A 53 15.90 16.70 9.00
CA THR A 53 17.35 16.96 8.92
C THR A 53 17.78 17.49 7.55
N ALA A 54 16.84 17.61 6.59
CA ALA A 54 17.10 18.12 5.26
C ALA A 54 17.45 19.62 5.27
N THR A 55 18.68 19.94 4.87
CA THR A 55 19.20 21.33 4.83
C THR A 55 18.87 22.06 3.53
N ARG A 56 18.62 21.33 2.44
CA ARG A 56 18.27 21.93 1.14
C ARG A 56 16.82 22.43 1.15
N PRO A 57 16.54 23.67 0.71
CA PRO A 57 15.19 24.19 0.55
C PRO A 57 14.29 23.23 -0.25
N GLY A 58 13.09 22.97 0.24
CA GLY A 58 12.11 22.07 -0.42
C GLY A 58 12.42 20.56 -0.34
N HIS A 59 13.62 20.16 0.08
CA HIS A 59 13.98 18.74 0.13
C HIS A 59 13.21 17.99 1.23
N GLY A 60 13.09 18.57 2.43
CA GLY A 60 12.28 17.96 3.51
C GLY A 60 10.80 17.81 3.15
N ALA A 61 10.24 18.75 2.39
CA ALA A 61 8.87 18.64 1.88
C ALA A 61 8.72 17.47 0.88
N SER A 62 9.70 17.32 -0.01
CA SER A 62 9.75 16.21 -0.98
C SER A 62 9.87 14.84 -0.29
N LEU A 63 10.71 14.74 0.75
CA LEU A 63 10.86 13.51 1.55
C LEU A 63 9.56 13.14 2.28
N ARG A 64 8.88 14.13 2.89
CA ARG A 64 7.56 13.89 3.51
C ARG A 64 6.53 13.43 2.49
N TRP A 65 6.49 14.09 1.33
CA TRP A 65 5.57 13.69 0.26
C TRP A 65 5.83 12.25 -0.18
N ALA A 66 7.09 11.89 -0.44
CA ALA A 66 7.47 10.53 -0.82
C ALA A 66 7.09 9.51 0.28
N SER A 67 7.36 9.83 1.56
CA SER A 67 6.94 9.00 2.69
C SER A 67 5.43 8.75 2.70
N GLN A 68 4.61 9.78 2.48
CA GLN A 68 3.15 9.64 2.39
C GLN A 68 2.71 8.75 1.23
N GLN A 69 3.36 8.85 0.06
CA GLN A 69 3.08 7.95 -1.07
C GLN A 69 3.40 6.49 -0.72
N MET A 70 4.55 6.23 -0.09
CA MET A 70 4.94 4.88 0.34
C MET A 70 3.95 4.31 1.37
N LEU A 71 3.48 5.12 2.33
CA LEU A 71 2.44 4.71 3.29
C LEU A 71 1.11 4.39 2.60
N GLY A 72 0.71 5.20 1.61
CA GLY A 72 -0.49 4.97 0.82
C GLY A 72 -0.45 3.61 0.11
N THR A 73 0.65 3.31 -0.57
CA THR A 73 0.86 2.04 -1.27
C THR A 73 0.93 0.84 -0.31
N ALA A 74 1.64 0.97 0.82
CA ALA A 74 1.68 -0.08 1.82
C ALA A 74 0.28 -0.39 2.37
N ARG A 75 -0.51 0.66 2.67
CA ARG A 75 -1.88 0.50 3.17
C ARG A 75 -2.77 -0.21 2.16
N SER A 76 -2.67 0.14 0.87
CA SER A 76 -3.47 -0.52 -0.17
C SER A 76 -3.12 -1.99 -0.32
N LEU A 77 -1.82 -2.36 -0.23
CA LEU A 77 -1.39 -3.77 -0.25
C LEU A 77 -1.95 -4.54 0.95
N VAL A 78 -1.86 -3.97 2.15
CA VAL A 78 -2.42 -4.59 3.37
C VAL A 78 -3.93 -4.79 3.23
N GLN A 79 -4.66 -3.78 2.75
CA GLN A 79 -6.11 -3.87 2.57
C GLN A 79 -6.48 -4.93 1.53
N ALA A 80 -5.79 -4.97 0.39
CA ALA A 80 -5.99 -5.98 -0.65
C ALA A 80 -5.75 -7.40 -0.13
N SER A 81 -4.78 -7.57 0.78
CA SER A 81 -4.51 -8.86 1.42
C SER A 81 -5.59 -9.24 2.44
N ILE A 82 -6.08 -8.28 3.23
CA ILE A 82 -7.20 -8.49 4.16
C ILE A 82 -8.46 -8.92 3.40
N ASP A 83 -8.80 -8.25 2.32
CA ASP A 83 -9.95 -8.57 1.47
C ASP A 83 -9.81 -9.97 0.85
N GLY A 84 -8.57 -10.33 0.45
CA GLY A 84 -8.22 -11.68 0.00
C GLY A 84 -8.47 -12.76 1.04
N MET A 85 -8.07 -12.53 2.29
CA MET A 85 -8.32 -13.46 3.39
C MET A 85 -9.81 -13.60 3.71
N HIS A 86 -10.57 -12.50 3.70
CA HIS A 86 -12.01 -12.54 3.95
C HIS A 86 -12.74 -13.35 2.88
N ALA A 87 -12.42 -13.13 1.60
CA ALA A 87 -13.02 -13.89 0.51
C ALA A 87 -12.75 -15.40 0.64
N ALA A 88 -11.53 -15.79 0.97
CA ALA A 88 -11.19 -17.21 1.15
C ALA A 88 -11.92 -17.86 2.34
N LYS A 89 -12.20 -17.11 3.41
CA LYS A 89 -13.03 -17.60 4.53
C LYS A 89 -14.49 -17.81 4.11
N SER A 90 -15.05 -16.86 3.37
CA SER A 90 -16.44 -16.97 2.88
C SER A 90 -16.65 -18.11 1.90
N GLU A 91 -15.63 -18.49 1.12
CA GLU A 91 -15.67 -19.65 0.22
C GLU A 91 -15.52 -21.00 0.95
N GLY A 92 -14.92 -21.02 2.15
CA GLY A 92 -14.75 -22.23 2.96
C GLY A 92 -15.96 -22.58 3.83
N ASP A 93 -16.84 -21.61 4.11
CA ASP A 93 -18.08 -21.77 4.88
C ASP A 93 -19.30 -22.13 4.01
N ALA A 94 -19.15 -22.13 2.68
CA ALA A 94 -20.20 -22.41 1.68
C ALA A 94 -20.11 -23.84 1.13
#